data_AF-A0A5C6YBZ4-F1
#
_entry.id   AF-A0A5C6YBZ4-F1
#
_cell.length_a   1.000
_cell.length_b   1.000
_cell.length_c   1.000
_cell.angle_alpha   90.00
_cell.angle_beta   90.00
_cell.angle_gamma   90.00
#
_symmetry.space_group_name_H-M   'P 1'
#
loop_
_entity.id
_entity.type
_entity.pdbx_description
1 polymer ?
#
loop_
_entity_poly.entity_id
_entity_poly.type
_entity_poly.pdbx_seq_one_letter_code
_entity_poly.pdbx_strand_id
1 'polypeptide(L)'
;MTTQNNSVENKTYNKDKTMLLVTRYTNDINPRKTINYSVLDSKSKKVLKSGVFTGMKLEWFTLHQLKGYLNVGMIEKEPDAVMLKDAKNKNIVIIDIN
;
A
#
# COMPACT_ATOMS: atom_id res chain seq x y z
N MET A 1 -0.92 20.29 -27.12
CA MET A 1 -1.46 19.99 -25.78
C MET A 1 -0.47 19.07 -25.09
N THR A 2 0.26 19.55 -24.09
CA THR A 2 1.25 18.77 -23.34
C THR A 2 0.53 18.06 -22.21
N THR A 3 0.29 16.75 -22.35
CA THR A 3 -0.28 15.93 -21.27
C THR A 3 0.76 15.84 -20.16
N GLN A 4 0.64 16.67 -19.12
CA GLN A 4 1.43 16.50 -17.90
C GLN A 4 1.01 15.17 -17.29
N ASN A 5 1.86 14.16 -17.39
CA ASN A 5 1.65 12.88 -16.72
C ASN A 5 1.77 13.11 -15.21
N ASN A 6 0.64 13.36 -14.55
CA ASN A 6 0.52 13.51 -13.09
C ASN A 6 0.71 12.17 -12.36
N SER A 7 1.75 11.39 -12.67
CA SER A 7 2.05 10.15 -11.96
C SER A 7 3.07 10.41 -10.85
N VAL A 8 2.77 9.95 -9.65
CA VAL A 8 3.71 9.91 -8.52
C VAL A 8 4.33 8.53 -8.45
N GLU A 9 5.64 8.49 -8.28
CA GLU A 9 6.42 7.29 -8.01
C GLU A 9 7.10 7.43 -6.64
N ASN A 10 6.90 6.45 -5.76
CA ASN A 10 7.59 6.38 -4.48
C ASN A 10 8.43 5.12 -4.39
N LYS A 11 9.57 5.24 -3.69
CA LYS A 11 10.55 4.17 -3.48
C LYS A 11 10.86 4.06 -2.01
N THR A 12 10.56 2.90 -1.42
CA THR A 12 10.78 2.66 0.02
C THR A 12 11.43 1.30 0.22
N TYR A 13 12.53 1.28 0.94
CA TYR A 13 13.19 0.03 1.33
C TYR A 13 12.45 -0.62 2.51
N ASN A 14 12.49 -1.95 2.58
CA ASN A 14 12.15 -2.66 3.81
C ASN A 14 13.19 -2.34 4.91
N LYS A 15 12.89 -2.76 6.14
CA LYS A 15 13.73 -2.47 7.32
C LYS A 15 15.21 -2.83 7.12
N ASP A 16 15.48 -3.97 6.49
CA ASP A 16 16.84 -4.49 6.29
C ASP A 16 17.49 -4.02 4.98
N LYS A 17 16.79 -3.20 4.19
CA LYS A 17 17.22 -2.71 2.86
C LYS A 17 17.57 -3.83 1.87
N THR A 18 17.03 -5.02 2.07
CA THR A 18 17.17 -6.17 1.16
C THR A 18 16.16 -6.10 0.02
N MET A 19 15.05 -5.39 0.20
CA MET A 19 14.00 -5.25 -0.81
C MET A 19 13.58 -3.79 -0.96
N LEU A 20 13.24 -3.42 -2.19
CA LEU A 20 12.75 -2.11 -2.56
C LEU A 20 11.30 -2.21 -3.05
N LEU A 21 10.39 -1.56 -2.36
CA LEU A 21 9.03 -1.32 -2.84
C LEU A 21 9.05 -0.08 -3.74
N VAL A 22 8.56 -0.24 -4.96
CA VAL A 22 8.28 0.83 -5.91
C VAL A 22 6.78 0.89 -6.12
N THR A 23 6.17 2.05 -5.87
CA THR A 23 4.74 2.28 -6.13
C THR A 23 4.56 3.40 -7.13
N ARG A 24 3.62 3.26 -8.07
CA ARG A 24 3.24 4.30 -9.02
C ARG A 24 1.72 4.46 -9.07
N TYR A 25 1.24 5.69 -8.95
CA TYR A 25 -0.17 6.04 -8.99
C TYR A 25 -0.39 7.45 -9.54
N THR A 26 -1.61 7.77 -9.98
CA THR A 26 -1.99 9.11 -10.40
C THR A 26 -2.13 10.03 -9.19
N ASN A 27 -1.53 11.21 -9.25
CA ASN A 27 -1.68 12.26 -8.25
C ASN A 27 -2.99 13.00 -8.48
N ASP A 28 -4.06 12.45 -7.94
CA ASP A 28 -5.37 13.08 -7.91
C ASP A 28 -5.78 13.39 -6.45
N ILE A 29 -6.86 14.17 -6.31
CA ILE A 29 -7.45 14.51 -5.02
C ILE A 29 -8.23 13.31 -4.41
N ASN A 30 -8.34 12.19 -5.13
CA ASN A 30 -9.12 11.05 -4.69
C ASN A 30 -8.37 10.32 -3.56
N PRO A 31 -9.04 10.07 -2.42
CA PRO A 31 -8.44 9.30 -1.33
C PRO A 31 -8.21 7.83 -1.72
N ARG A 32 -9.01 7.29 -2.65
CA ARG A 32 -8.81 5.96 -3.23
C ARG A 32 -7.98 6.08 -4.50
N LYS A 33 -6.88 5.32 -4.57
CA LYS A 33 -5.91 5.30 -5.66
C LYS A 33 -5.71 3.89 -6.19
N THR A 34 -5.49 3.77 -7.49
CA THR A 34 -4.98 2.56 -8.12
C THR A 34 -3.47 2.62 -8.12
N ILE A 35 -2.84 1.80 -7.28
CA ILE A 35 -1.40 1.77 -7.03
C ILE A 35 -0.81 0.56 -7.75
N ASN A 36 -0.06 0.81 -8.82
CA ASN A 36 0.81 -0.21 -9.40
C ASN A 36 2.02 -0.36 -8.49
N TYR A 37 2.34 -1.57 -8.08
CA TYR A 37 3.49 -1.83 -7.21
C TYR A 37 4.40 -2.93 -7.75
N SER A 38 5.68 -2.78 -7.45
CA SER A 38 6.71 -3.79 -7.67
C SER A 38 7.63 -3.84 -6.45
N VAL A 39 7.94 -5.04 -5.99
CA VAL A 39 8.98 -5.32 -5.01
C VAL A 39 10.17 -5.87 -5.76
N LEU A 40 11.32 -5.24 -5.57
CA LEU A 40 12.59 -5.62 -6.18
C LEU A 40 13.55 -6.12 -5.11
N ASP A 41 14.34 -7.14 -5.43
CA ASP A 41 15.55 -7.45 -4.68
C ASP A 41 16.54 -6.29 -4.80
N SER A 42 17.07 -5.79 -3.68
CA SER A 42 17.84 -4.55 -3.67
C SER A 42 19.20 -4.69 -4.36
N LYS A 43 19.78 -5.90 -4.39
CA LYS A 43 21.09 -6.18 -4.99
C LYS A 43 20.97 -6.47 -6.48
N SER A 44 20.17 -7.46 -6.84
CA SER A 44 20.03 -7.95 -8.22
C SER A 44 19.04 -7.14 -9.07
N LYS A 45 18.22 -6.30 -8.43
CA LYS A 45 17.12 -5.55 -9.07
C LYS A 45 16.06 -6.42 -9.73
N LYS A 46 16.07 -7.74 -9.49
CA LYS A 46 15.03 -8.66 -9.95
C LYS A 46 13.70 -8.34 -9.28
N VAL A 47 12.61 -8.44 -10.04
CA VAL A 47 11.25 -8.32 -9.51
C VAL A 47 10.94 -9.59 -8.70
N LEU A 48 10.68 -9.43 -7.42
CA LEU A 48 10.23 -10.51 -6.52
C LEU A 48 8.71 -10.63 -6.56
N LYS A 49 8.01 -9.49 -6.59
CA LYS A 49 6.54 -9.44 -6.65
C LYS A 49 6.10 -8.19 -7.40
N SER A 50 5.01 -8.27 -8.14
CA SER A 50 4.36 -7.10 -8.71
C SER A 50 2.85 -7.29 -8.72
N GLY A 51 2.12 -6.19 -8.84
CA GLY A 51 0.66 -6.23 -8.90
C GLY A 51 0.05 -4.84 -8.89
N VAL A 52 -1.27 -4.84 -8.80
CA VAL A 52 -2.10 -3.64 -8.69
C VAL A 52 -2.89 -3.71 -7.40
N PHE A 53 -2.83 -2.64 -6.61
CA PHE A 53 -3.58 -2.50 -5.37
C PHE A 53 -4.47 -1.25 -5.44
N THR A 54 -5.76 -1.40 -5.16
CA THR A 54 -6.70 -0.27 -5.13
C THR A 54 -7.03 0.09 -3.68
N GLY A 55 -6.53 1.23 -3.22
CA GLY A 55 -6.70 1.69 -1.83
C GLY A 55 -6.08 3.06 -1.60
N MET A 56 -5.92 3.46 -0.34
CA MET A 56 -5.35 4.76 0.01
C MET A 56 -3.82 4.75 -0.04
N LYS A 57 -3.22 3.68 0.48
CA LYS A 57 -1.77 3.58 0.68
C LYS A 57 -1.33 2.13 0.67
N LEU A 58 -0.11 1.88 0.21
CA LEU A 58 0.58 0.59 0.30
C LEU A 58 1.98 0.84 0.85
N GLU A 59 2.34 0.19 1.95
CA GLU A 59 3.63 0.37 2.61
C GLU A 59 4.17 -0.95 3.18
N TRP A 60 5.43 -0.96 3.58
CA TRP A 60 6.03 -2.09 4.29
C TRP A 60 5.39 -2.29 5.66
N PHE A 61 5.12 -3.55 6.00
CA PHE A 61 4.63 -3.94 7.32
C PHE A 61 5.64 -4.79 8.08
N THR A 62 6.18 -5.80 7.41
CA THR A 62 7.27 -6.63 7.91
C THR A 62 8.36 -6.72 6.85
N LEU A 63 9.37 -7.57 7.06
CA LEU A 63 10.45 -7.76 6.10
C LEU A 63 9.95 -8.28 4.75
N HIS A 64 8.93 -9.14 4.75
CA HIS A 64 8.41 -9.85 3.56
C HIS A 64 6.92 -9.56 3.29
N GLN A 65 6.35 -8.54 3.93
CA GLN A 65 4.92 -8.23 3.79
C GLN A 65 4.70 -6.75 3.56
N LEU A 66 3.75 -6.46 2.68
CA LEU A 66 3.17 -5.14 2.50
C LEU A 66 1.81 -5.07 3.20
N LYS A 67 1.47 -3.87 3.67
CA LYS A 67 0.16 -3.53 4.22
C LYS A 67 -0.48 -2.45 3.36
N GLY A 68 -1.59 -2.83 2.74
CA GLY A 68 -2.46 -1.96 1.98
C GLY A 68 -3.61 -1.46 2.85
N TYR A 69 -3.88 -0.15 2.81
CA TYR A 69 -5.01 0.47 3.49
C TYR A 69 -6.12 0.70 2.47
N LEU A 70 -7.29 0.10 2.68
CA LEU A 70 -8.45 0.29 1.83
C LEU A 70 -9.17 1.59 2.19
N ASN A 71 -9.70 2.29 1.19
CA ASN A 71 -10.67 3.35 1.43
C ASN A 71 -12.06 2.70 1.51
N VAL A 72 -12.62 2.63 2.72
CA VAL A 72 -13.99 2.19 3.00
C VAL A 72 -14.70 3.41 3.58
N GLY A 73 -15.84 3.80 3.00
CA GLY A 73 -16.61 4.99 3.41
C GLY A 73 -17.11 4.91 4.86
N MET A 74 -17.78 5.99 5.32
CA MET A 74 -18.29 6.18 6.70
C MET A 74 -18.58 4.86 7.43
N ILE A 75 -17.76 4.55 8.43
CA ILE A 75 -18.12 3.58 9.46
C ILE A 75 -19.27 4.21 10.22
N GLU A 76 -20.43 3.54 10.27
CA GLU A 76 -21.52 3.93 11.18
C GLU A 76 -20.93 4.12 12.58
N LYS A 77 -21.09 5.32 13.15
CA LYS A 77 -20.81 5.56 14.56
C LYS A 77 -21.76 4.70 15.37
N GLU A 78 -21.28 3.58 15.90
CA GLU A 78 -21.92 3.01 17.08
C GLU A 78 -21.41 3.74 18.34
N PRO A 79 -22.29 3.96 19.34
CA PRO A 79 -22.04 4.87 20.46
C PRO A 79 -21.08 4.26 21.48
N ASP A 80 -20.46 5.15 22.27
CA ASP A 80 -19.49 4.90 23.32
C ASP A 80 -19.68 3.58 24.11
N ALA A 81 -18.74 2.63 23.93
CA ALA A 81 -18.51 1.57 24.89
C ALA A 81 -17.04 1.10 24.86
N VAL A 82 -16.48 1.05 26.05
CA VAL A 82 -15.13 0.64 26.41
C VAL A 82 -14.89 -0.86 26.11
N MET A 83 -13.71 -1.19 25.58
CA MET A 83 -13.13 -2.55 25.35
C MET A 83 -13.76 -3.29 24.17
N LEU A 84 -13.00 -3.83 23.21
CA LEU A 84 -12.36 -5.13 23.32
C LEU A 84 -11.23 -5.29 22.27
N LYS A 85 -10.19 -6.02 22.66
CA LYS A 85 -9.16 -6.59 21.79
C LYS A 85 -9.83 -7.40 20.66
N ASP A 86 -9.20 -7.46 19.49
CA ASP A 86 -9.58 -8.30 18.32
C ASP A 86 -10.68 -7.79 17.37
N ALA A 87 -10.82 -6.47 17.20
CA ALA A 87 -11.49 -5.96 15.99
C ALA A 87 -10.58 -6.20 14.76
N LYS A 88 -10.82 -7.31 14.03
CA LYS A 88 -10.28 -7.52 12.68
C LYS A 88 -10.56 -6.27 11.84
N ASN A 89 -9.56 -5.42 11.65
CA ASN A 89 -9.66 -4.22 10.83
C ASN A 89 -9.98 -4.65 9.38
N LYS A 90 -11.25 -4.55 8.98
CA LYS A 90 -11.74 -4.85 7.63
C LYS A 90 -11.15 -3.94 6.53
N ASN A 91 -10.28 -3.01 6.91
CA ASN A 91 -9.75 -1.94 6.06
C ASN A 91 -8.28 -2.16 5.68
N ILE A 92 -7.72 -3.33 6.00
CA ILE A 92 -6.32 -3.66 5.74
C ILE A 92 -6.22 -4.92 4.89
N VAL A 93 -5.36 -4.88 3.89
CA VAL A 93 -4.94 -6.04 3.10
C VAL A 93 -3.46 -6.29 3.35
N ILE A 94 -3.10 -7.53 3.67
CA ILE A 94 -1.70 -7.96 3.76
C ILE A 94 -1.32 -8.65 2.46
N ILE A 95 -0.18 -8.28 1.90
CA ILE A 95 0.38 -8.91 0.69
C ILE A 95 1.72 -9.52 1.07
N ASP A 96 1.79 -10.85 1.04
CA ASP A 96 3.02 -11.61 1.20
C ASP A 96 3.86 -11.61 -0.08
N ILE A 97 5.17 -11.46 0.08
CA ILE A 97 6.12 -11.31 -1.03
C ILE A 97 6.69 -12.66 -1.49
N ASN A 98 6.59 -13.72 -0.67
CA ASN A 98 7.02 -15.12 -0.89
C ASN A 98 7.91 -15.38 -2.11
#